data_AF-A0A1N6ZJ31-F1
#
_entry.id   AF-A0A1N6ZJ31-F1
#
_cell.length_a   1.000
_cell.length_b   1.000
_cell.length_c   1.000
_cell.angle_alpha   90.00
_cell.angle_beta   90.00
_cell.angle_gamma   90.00
#
_symmetry.space_group_name_H-M   'P 1'
#
loop_
_entity.id
_entity.type
_entity.pdbx_description
1 polymer ?
#
loop_
_entity_poly.entity_id
_entity_poly.type
_entity_poly.pdbx_seq_one_letter_code
_entity_poly.pdbx_strand_id
1 'polypeptide(L)'
;MQLKWTAVALAALSVVACGKKEEAAAPAASPAATAAAPAPAAPPAGDTLTVKIGHVAPTSGAIAHLGKDNELGAKMAIEDLNAQGVKIGDKTAKFELLAEDDAGDPKQGTAVAQKLVDSQVNGVVGHLNSGTTIPASKLYSDAGIPQISPSATNPKYTRQGFKTTFRVVADDTQLGGTLGKYAVETLKGKNIAVIDDRTAYGQGVADEFEKAAKAAGATIVGREFTTDKSTDFNAILTKLKGAKPDVLFFGGMDAVGGPMLKQVKQLGLNVKFMGGDGLCTGELAKLAGDAIGEEMVYCAEAGGVDGDFKAPLDAWKAKFKEKNGVDVQIYAPYVYDAVQVLAAAMQKAGSADPAKYLPEVGKIEYKGLTGPIAFDEKGDIKNGALTLYTYKGGQRTQIAVVR
;
A
#
# COMPACT_ATOMS: atom_id res chain seq x y z
N MET A 1 53.21 -0.19 -22.91
CA MET A 1 53.46 0.61 -24.13
C MET A 1 52.19 1.41 -24.43
N GLN A 2 52.28 2.72 -24.20
CA GLN A 2 51.50 3.85 -24.72
C GLN A 2 49.98 4.01 -24.42
N LEU A 3 49.79 4.87 -23.42
CA LEU A 3 48.73 5.85 -23.14
C LEU A 3 48.30 6.70 -24.35
N LYS A 4 47.01 7.09 -24.45
CA LYS A 4 46.58 8.45 -24.90
C LYS A 4 45.25 8.86 -24.26
N TRP A 5 45.32 9.87 -23.42
CA TRP A 5 44.22 10.76 -22.99
C TRP A 5 44.38 12.07 -23.76
N THR A 6 43.28 12.72 -24.13
CA THR A 6 43.31 14.08 -24.70
C THR A 6 42.40 14.99 -23.88
N ALA A 7 43.01 15.92 -23.16
CA ALA A 7 42.38 17.07 -22.53
C ALA A 7 42.50 18.28 -23.47
N VAL A 8 41.47 19.14 -23.51
CA VAL A 8 41.52 20.43 -24.23
C VAL A 8 41.40 21.55 -23.21
N ALA A 9 42.34 22.50 -23.31
CA ALA A 9 42.64 23.56 -22.37
C ALA A 9 41.80 24.84 -22.59
N LEU A 10 41.56 25.54 -21.49
CA LEU A 10 41.10 26.93 -21.39
C LEU A 10 42.13 27.91 -21.97
N ALA A 11 41.65 28.97 -22.62
CA ALA A 11 42.41 30.20 -22.84
C ALA A 11 41.56 31.40 -22.41
N ALA A 12 42.06 32.13 -21.40
CA ALA A 12 41.53 33.41 -20.94
C ALA A 12 42.34 34.54 -21.59
N LEU A 13 41.67 35.60 -22.03
CA LEU A 13 42.29 36.87 -22.43
C LEU A 13 41.57 38.02 -21.72
N SER A 14 42.34 38.70 -20.87
CA SER A 14 42.01 39.93 -20.18
C SER A 14 42.42 41.15 -21.01
N VAL A 15 41.54 42.13 -21.17
CA VAL A 15 41.91 43.49 -21.58
C VAL A 15 41.22 44.49 -20.65
N VAL A 16 42.03 45.31 -20.00
CA VAL A 16 41.66 46.44 -19.15
C VAL A 16 41.63 47.71 -20.01
N ALA A 17 40.58 48.53 -19.90
CA ALA A 17 40.63 49.93 -20.30
C ALA A 17 39.66 50.79 -19.45
N CYS A 18 40.18 51.90 -18.94
CA CYS A 18 39.53 52.85 -18.04
C CYS A 18 38.67 53.90 -18.77
N GLY A 19 37.53 54.24 -18.16
CA GLY A 19 37.18 55.61 -17.77
C GLY A 19 36.41 56.50 -18.77
N LYS A 20 35.16 56.86 -18.40
CA LYS A 20 34.79 58.25 -18.09
C LYS A 20 33.38 58.34 -17.47
N LYS A 21 33.27 59.34 -16.59
CA LYS A 21 32.16 59.69 -15.70
C LYS A 21 31.24 60.67 -16.45
N GLU A 22 29.93 60.46 -16.42
CA GLU A 22 28.96 61.52 -16.74
C GLU A 22 27.69 61.37 -15.91
N GLU A 23 27.24 62.49 -15.35
CA GLU A 23 26.18 62.64 -14.37
C GLU A 23 25.05 63.51 -14.96
N ALA A 24 23.82 63.04 -14.72
CA ALA A 24 22.53 63.74 -14.66
C ALA A 24 21.89 64.37 -15.92
N ALA A 25 20.70 63.84 -16.27
CA ALA A 25 19.55 64.65 -16.65
C ALA A 25 18.26 64.05 -16.03
N ALA A 26 17.44 64.91 -15.41
CA ALA A 26 16.16 64.60 -14.76
C ALA A 26 14.98 64.81 -15.77
N PRO A 27 13.71 64.53 -15.42
CA PRO A 27 12.84 63.63 -16.19
C PRO A 27 11.80 64.32 -17.08
N ALA A 28 11.38 63.63 -18.15
CA ALA A 28 10.19 63.97 -18.92
C ALA A 28 8.96 63.19 -18.41
N ALA A 29 7.82 63.88 -18.37
CA ALA A 29 6.56 63.44 -17.77
C ALA A 29 5.92 62.20 -18.43
N SER A 30 5.41 61.27 -17.60
CA SER A 30 4.63 60.11 -18.02
C SER A 30 3.14 60.44 -18.25
N PRO A 31 2.48 59.79 -19.23
CA PRO A 31 1.03 59.88 -19.43
C PRO A 31 0.23 59.09 -18.39
N ALA A 32 -0.98 59.57 -18.12
CA ALA A 32 -1.92 59.10 -17.11
C ALA A 32 -2.31 57.62 -17.27
N ALA A 33 -2.24 56.88 -16.15
CA ALA A 33 -2.66 55.49 -16.05
C ALA A 33 -4.19 55.36 -15.96
N THR A 34 -4.76 54.56 -16.87
CA THR A 34 -6.13 54.05 -16.80
C THR A 34 -6.29 53.08 -15.63
N ALA A 35 -7.31 53.29 -14.81
CA ALA A 35 -7.61 52.47 -13.64
C ALA A 35 -7.93 51.02 -14.02
N ALA A 36 -7.13 50.08 -13.54
CA ALA A 36 -7.40 48.65 -13.63
C ALA A 36 -8.56 48.26 -12.70
N ALA A 37 -9.48 47.44 -13.20
CA ALA A 37 -10.55 46.85 -12.40
C ALA A 37 -9.97 45.96 -11.28
N PRO A 38 -10.55 45.97 -10.06
CA PRO A 38 -10.05 45.17 -8.96
C PRO A 38 -10.19 43.68 -9.28
N ALA A 39 -9.08 42.95 -9.15
CA ALA A 39 -9.07 41.49 -9.15
C ALA A 39 -9.95 40.96 -8.00
N PRO A 40 -10.61 39.80 -8.15
CA PRO A 40 -11.39 39.21 -7.07
C PRO A 40 -10.51 39.04 -5.83
N ALA A 41 -10.95 39.62 -4.72
CA ALA A 41 -10.27 39.49 -3.44
C ALA A 41 -10.16 38.00 -3.07
N ALA A 42 -8.94 37.56 -2.73
CA ALA A 42 -8.74 36.28 -2.07
C ALA A 42 -9.62 36.23 -0.80
N PRO A 43 -10.21 35.07 -0.47
CA PRO A 43 -10.94 34.92 0.78
C PRO A 43 -10.07 35.39 1.94
N PRO A 44 -10.64 36.04 2.98
CA PRO A 44 -9.87 36.42 4.16
C PRO A 44 -9.14 35.20 4.70
N ALA A 45 -7.90 35.39 5.18
CA ALA A 45 -7.10 34.35 5.83
C ALA A 45 -7.82 33.89 7.11
N GLY A 46 -8.80 33.01 6.96
CA GLY A 46 -9.39 32.28 8.07
C GLY A 46 -8.33 31.34 8.64
N ASP A 47 -8.33 31.20 9.96
CA ASP A 47 -7.51 30.26 10.73
C ASP A 47 -7.45 28.88 10.05
N THR A 48 -6.42 28.66 9.25
CA THR A 48 -6.22 27.39 8.56
C THR A 48 -5.63 26.40 9.56
N LEU A 49 -6.28 25.26 9.73
CA LEU A 49 -5.77 24.16 10.55
C LEU A 49 -4.93 23.23 9.69
N THR A 50 -3.61 23.20 9.90
CA THR A 50 -2.75 22.19 9.26
C THR A 50 -2.98 20.82 9.90
N VAL A 51 -3.34 19.83 9.09
CA VAL A 51 -3.50 18.42 9.50
C VAL A 51 -2.44 17.59 8.78
N LYS A 52 -1.47 17.06 9.53
CA LYS A 52 -0.40 16.21 8.99
C LYS A 52 -0.82 14.75 9.04
N ILE A 53 -0.87 14.10 7.89
CA ILE A 53 -1.10 12.65 7.77
C ILE A 53 0.22 11.99 7.38
N GLY A 54 0.73 11.12 8.24
CA GLY A 54 1.85 10.26 7.91
C GLY A 54 1.38 9.14 6.97
N HIS A 55 2.12 8.88 5.90
CA HIS A 55 1.93 7.70 5.08
C HIS A 55 3.23 6.91 5.00
N VAL A 56 3.16 5.60 5.24
CA VAL A 56 4.36 4.75 5.17
C VAL A 56 4.11 3.52 4.32
N ALA A 57 4.98 3.30 3.34
CA ALA A 57 4.98 2.11 2.50
C ALA A 57 6.38 1.90 1.87
N PRO A 58 6.72 0.69 1.40
CA PRO A 58 7.98 0.41 0.73
C PRO A 58 7.98 1.03 -0.67
N THR A 59 8.45 2.26 -0.82
CA THR A 59 8.57 2.94 -2.12
C THR A 59 9.92 2.67 -2.79
N SER A 60 10.78 1.90 -2.12
CA SER A 60 11.98 1.28 -2.68
C SER A 60 11.97 -0.25 -2.46
N GLY A 61 12.98 -0.94 -3.02
CA GLY A 61 13.11 -2.39 -2.92
C GLY A 61 12.25 -3.17 -3.93
N ALA A 62 12.13 -4.48 -3.71
CA ALA A 62 11.58 -5.42 -4.68
C ALA A 62 10.05 -5.27 -4.88
N ILE A 63 9.35 -4.68 -3.91
CA ILE A 63 7.90 -4.46 -3.93
C ILE A 63 7.53 -2.97 -4.04
N ALA A 64 8.45 -2.14 -4.56
CA ALA A 64 8.27 -0.69 -4.69
C ALA A 64 7.00 -0.29 -5.45
N HIS A 65 6.55 -1.11 -6.40
CA HIS A 65 5.32 -0.88 -7.16
C HIS A 65 4.08 -0.87 -6.27
N LEU A 66 4.05 -1.68 -5.20
CA LEU A 66 2.96 -1.71 -4.23
C LEU A 66 3.04 -0.51 -3.28
N GLY A 67 4.24 -0.14 -2.80
CA GLY A 67 4.34 1.07 -1.98
C GLY A 67 4.01 2.34 -2.76
N LYS A 68 4.32 2.37 -4.06
CA LYS A 68 3.92 3.48 -4.93
C LYS A 68 2.42 3.51 -5.17
N ASP A 69 1.77 2.36 -5.35
CA ASP A 69 0.31 2.24 -5.39
C ASP A 69 -0.32 2.89 -4.15
N ASN A 70 0.20 2.57 -2.96
CA ASN A 70 -0.26 3.15 -1.70
C ASN A 70 -0.07 4.68 -1.65
N GLU A 71 1.15 5.14 -1.93
CA GLU A 71 1.47 6.57 -1.87
C GLU A 71 0.59 7.41 -2.80
N LEU A 72 0.31 6.91 -4.01
CA LEU A 72 -0.58 7.57 -4.96
C LEU A 72 -2.04 7.62 -4.47
N GLY A 73 -2.53 6.54 -3.84
CA GLY A 73 -3.84 6.52 -3.19
C GLY A 73 -3.96 7.55 -2.06
N ALA A 74 -2.95 7.62 -1.18
CA ALA A 74 -2.89 8.61 -0.11
C ALA A 74 -2.88 10.04 -0.66
N LYS A 75 -2.04 10.29 -1.67
CA LYS A 75 -1.94 11.60 -2.32
C LYS A 75 -3.27 12.05 -2.92
N MET A 76 -3.98 11.17 -3.62
CA MET A 76 -5.29 11.48 -4.20
C MET A 76 -6.32 11.83 -3.13
N ALA A 77 -6.34 11.12 -2.00
CA ALA A 77 -7.25 11.46 -0.89
C ALA A 77 -6.96 12.84 -0.30
N ILE A 78 -5.68 13.16 -0.07
CA ILE A 78 -5.26 14.47 0.45
C ILE A 78 -5.65 15.61 -0.51
N GLU A 79 -5.45 15.41 -1.81
CA GLU A 79 -5.84 16.38 -2.83
C GLU A 79 -7.35 16.60 -2.86
N ASP A 80 -8.15 15.52 -2.79
CA ASP A 80 -9.60 15.61 -2.76
C ASP A 80 -10.12 16.29 -1.48
N LEU A 81 -9.57 15.97 -0.31
CA LEU A 81 -9.91 16.62 0.96
C LEU A 81 -9.61 18.13 0.94
N ASN A 82 -8.44 18.51 0.39
CA ASN A 82 -8.06 19.90 0.26
C ASN A 82 -8.94 20.66 -0.75
N ALA A 83 -9.30 20.02 -1.87
CA ALA A 83 -10.20 20.61 -2.86
C ALA A 83 -11.63 20.80 -2.32
N GLN A 84 -12.08 19.92 -1.42
CA GLN A 84 -13.38 20.02 -0.75
C GLN A 84 -13.43 21.13 0.30
N GLY A 85 -12.28 21.64 0.77
CA GLY A 85 -12.24 22.67 1.81
C GLY A 85 -12.85 22.19 3.13
N VAL A 86 -12.53 20.95 3.52
CA VAL A 86 -13.05 20.29 4.73
C VAL A 86 -12.89 21.18 5.96
N LYS A 87 -13.93 21.27 6.81
CA LYS A 87 -13.89 22.01 8.07
C LYS A 87 -13.76 21.06 9.26
N ILE A 88 -12.88 21.40 10.19
CA ILE A 88 -12.73 20.71 11.48
C ILE A 88 -12.95 21.75 12.57
N GLY A 89 -14.08 21.65 13.26
CA GLY A 89 -14.59 22.75 14.08
C GLY A 89 -14.85 23.98 13.21
N ASP A 90 -14.41 25.15 13.67
CA ASP A 90 -14.60 26.42 12.95
C ASP A 90 -13.50 26.71 11.90
N LYS A 91 -12.54 25.80 11.73
CA LYS A 91 -11.34 26.00 10.89
C LYS A 91 -11.42 25.20 9.61
N THR A 92 -10.99 25.79 8.50
CA THR A 92 -10.73 25.06 7.26
C THR A 92 -9.43 24.27 7.42
N ALA A 93 -9.51 22.96 7.20
CA ALA A 93 -8.38 22.07 7.30
C ALA A 93 -7.54 22.10 6.01
N LYS A 94 -6.23 22.18 6.16
CA LYS A 94 -5.26 21.93 5.09
C LYS A 94 -4.51 20.66 5.43
N PHE A 95 -4.78 19.60 4.67
CA PHE A 95 -4.14 18.31 4.83
C PHE A 95 -2.76 18.30 4.14
N GLU A 96 -1.76 17.83 4.86
CA GLU A 96 -0.38 17.66 4.40
C GLU A 96 0.02 16.20 4.52
N LEU A 97 0.53 15.62 3.43
CA LEU A 97 1.02 14.24 3.41
C LEU A 97 2.51 14.22 3.77
N LEU A 98 2.86 13.49 4.82
CA LEU A 98 4.23 13.16 5.16
C LEU A 98 4.47 11.70 4.75
N ALA A 99 4.88 11.51 3.50
CA ALA A 99 5.15 10.19 2.93
C ALA A 99 6.58 9.74 3.25
N GLU A 100 6.73 8.51 3.73
CA GLU A 100 8.00 7.93 4.13
C GLU A 100 8.17 6.52 3.56
N ASP A 101 9.43 6.17 3.26
CA ASP A 101 9.81 4.86 2.78
C ASP A 101 10.31 3.99 3.92
N ASP A 102 9.68 2.83 4.15
CA ASP A 102 10.19 1.84 5.11
C ASP A 102 10.97 0.70 4.44
N ALA A 103 11.08 0.69 3.11
CA ALA A 103 11.73 -0.34 2.30
C ALA A 103 11.27 -1.79 2.59
N GLY A 104 10.14 -1.97 3.30
CA GLY A 104 9.67 -3.27 3.78
C GLY A 104 10.53 -3.84 4.92
N ASP A 105 11.45 -3.05 5.48
CA ASP A 105 12.40 -3.46 6.52
C ASP A 105 11.89 -3.05 7.92
N PRO A 106 11.77 -3.97 8.89
CA PRO A 106 11.26 -3.64 10.22
C PRO A 106 12.07 -2.58 10.98
N LYS A 107 13.39 -2.54 10.81
CA LYS A 107 14.25 -1.56 11.48
C LYS A 107 14.02 -0.17 10.90
N GLN A 108 14.02 -0.05 9.58
CA GLN A 108 13.69 1.21 8.91
C GLN A 108 12.25 1.65 9.21
N GLY A 109 11.30 0.72 9.23
CA GLY A 109 9.91 0.96 9.64
C GLY A 109 9.81 1.58 11.03
N THR A 110 10.55 1.07 12.02
CA THR A 110 10.57 1.69 13.37
C THR A 110 11.23 3.07 13.39
N ALA A 111 12.27 3.31 12.58
CA ALA A 111 12.93 4.61 12.49
C ALA A 111 12.01 5.66 11.85
N VAL A 112 11.30 5.29 10.79
CA VAL A 112 10.27 6.11 10.15
C VAL A 112 9.10 6.39 11.09
N ALA A 113 8.66 5.38 11.84
CA ALA A 113 7.61 5.56 12.83
C ALA A 113 8.00 6.60 13.89
N GLN A 114 9.23 6.52 14.42
CA GLN A 114 9.75 7.52 15.35
C GLN A 114 9.81 8.91 14.70
N LYS A 115 10.28 9.03 13.46
CA LYS A 115 10.31 10.31 12.72
C LYS A 115 8.91 10.94 12.61
N LEU A 116 7.88 10.14 12.35
CA LEU A 116 6.50 10.63 12.26
C LEU A 116 5.93 11.03 13.63
N VAL A 117 6.27 10.29 14.70
CA VAL A 117 5.96 10.68 16.09
C VAL A 117 6.59 12.04 16.41
N ASP A 118 7.88 12.21 16.13
CA ASP A 118 8.63 13.46 16.37
C ASP A 118 8.06 14.62 15.54
N SER A 119 7.53 14.32 14.34
CA SER A 119 6.87 15.30 13.45
C SER A 119 5.46 15.68 13.91
N GLN A 120 4.95 15.02 14.97
CA GLN A 120 3.62 15.21 15.55
C GLN A 120 2.52 15.09 14.50
N VAL A 121 2.56 14.02 13.69
CA VAL A 121 1.47 13.75 12.76
C VAL A 121 0.15 13.52 13.51
N ASN A 122 -0.95 13.94 12.90
CA ASN A 122 -2.27 13.76 13.47
C ASN A 122 -2.69 12.28 13.37
N GLY A 123 -2.40 11.60 12.27
CA GLY A 123 -2.62 10.16 12.13
C GLY A 123 -1.69 9.54 11.11
N VAL A 124 -1.64 8.20 11.10
CA VAL A 124 -0.81 7.43 10.17
C VAL A 124 -1.67 6.50 9.33
N VAL A 125 -1.45 6.51 8.01
CA VAL A 125 -1.97 5.51 7.08
C VAL A 125 -0.82 4.63 6.60
N GLY A 126 -0.85 3.36 6.97
CA GLY A 126 0.26 2.44 6.77
C GLY A 126 0.49 1.54 7.99
N HIS A 127 1.54 0.73 8.03
CA HIS A 127 2.47 0.52 6.92
C HIS A 127 1.85 -0.47 5.92
N LEU A 128 2.62 -0.83 4.88
CA LEU A 128 2.22 -1.88 3.95
C LEU A 128 2.43 -3.28 4.54
N ASN A 129 3.66 -3.61 4.89
CA ASN A 129 4.03 -4.95 5.33
C ASN A 129 3.63 -5.17 6.80
N SER A 130 3.10 -6.34 7.11
CA SER A 130 2.83 -6.73 8.51
C SER A 130 4.10 -6.67 9.37
N GLY A 131 5.25 -7.04 8.80
CA GLY A 131 6.55 -7.02 9.49
C GLY A 131 7.05 -5.62 9.89
N THR A 132 6.64 -4.57 9.17
CA THR A 132 6.95 -3.18 9.52
C THR A 132 5.84 -2.56 10.38
N THR A 133 4.58 -2.85 10.05
CA THR A 133 3.38 -2.35 10.75
C THR A 133 3.35 -2.75 12.22
N ILE A 134 3.60 -4.04 12.53
CA ILE A 134 3.51 -4.57 13.90
C ILE A 134 4.45 -3.82 14.86
N PRO A 135 5.78 -3.74 14.62
CA PRO A 135 6.65 -3.01 15.53
C PRO A 135 6.41 -1.49 15.52
N ALA A 136 6.11 -0.88 14.36
CA ALA A 136 5.78 0.54 14.27
C ALA A 136 4.55 0.93 15.11
N SER A 137 3.53 0.07 15.14
CA SER A 137 2.27 0.32 15.84
C SER A 137 2.44 0.59 17.34
N LYS A 138 3.47 0.00 17.97
CA LYS A 138 3.78 0.29 19.37
C LYS A 138 4.24 1.73 19.58
N LEU A 139 5.09 2.26 18.69
CA LEU A 139 5.57 3.64 18.79
C LEU A 139 4.40 4.63 18.64
N TYR A 140 3.51 4.38 17.68
CA TYR A 140 2.31 5.19 17.51
C TYR A 140 1.35 5.08 18.71
N SER A 141 1.16 3.88 19.24
CA SER A 141 0.34 3.67 20.45
C SER A 141 0.90 4.39 21.66
N ASP A 142 2.21 4.32 21.90
CA ASP A 142 2.87 5.00 23.02
C ASP A 142 2.74 6.53 22.89
N ALA A 143 2.71 7.05 21.66
CA ALA A 143 2.48 8.47 21.35
C ALA A 143 1.00 8.88 21.26
N GLY A 144 0.06 7.94 21.37
CA GLY A 144 -1.38 8.20 21.23
C GLY A 144 -1.84 8.54 19.81
N ILE A 145 -1.06 8.20 18.77
CA ILE A 145 -1.36 8.49 17.37
C ILE A 145 -2.13 7.30 16.75
N PRO A 146 -3.34 7.49 16.19
CA PRO A 146 -4.03 6.44 15.46
C PRO A 146 -3.30 6.06 14.18
N GLN A 147 -3.23 4.77 13.94
CA GLN A 147 -2.73 4.15 12.73
C GLN A 147 -3.86 3.34 12.08
N ILE A 148 -4.14 3.60 10.81
CA ILE A 148 -5.01 2.77 9.97
C ILE A 148 -4.15 2.10 8.90
N SER A 149 -3.94 0.79 9.00
CA SER A 149 -3.25 0.04 7.94
C SER A 149 -4.22 -0.33 6.82
N PRO A 150 -3.89 -0.02 5.54
CA PRO A 150 -4.70 -0.40 4.40
C PRO A 150 -4.31 -1.75 3.79
N SER A 151 -3.39 -2.50 4.41
CA SER A 151 -2.79 -3.69 3.79
C SER A 151 -2.17 -4.70 4.74
N ALA A 152 -1.84 -4.34 5.99
CA ALA A 152 -1.28 -5.31 6.93
C ALA A 152 -2.37 -6.29 7.41
N THR A 153 -2.26 -7.53 6.96
CA THR A 153 -3.24 -8.60 7.22
C THR A 153 -2.90 -9.46 8.43
N ASN A 154 -1.66 -9.43 8.95
CA ASN A 154 -1.30 -10.28 10.07
C ASN A 154 -2.15 -9.95 11.32
N PRO A 155 -2.86 -10.91 11.91
CA PRO A 155 -3.78 -10.63 13.00
C PRO A 155 -3.11 -10.06 14.24
N LYS A 156 -1.81 -10.31 14.43
CA LYS A 156 -1.05 -9.74 15.55
C LYS A 156 -1.13 -8.22 15.59
N TYR A 157 -1.23 -7.53 14.44
CA TYR A 157 -1.27 -6.07 14.39
C TYR A 157 -2.32 -5.46 15.35
N THR A 158 -3.58 -5.83 15.20
CA THR A 158 -4.72 -5.36 16.03
C THR A 158 -4.91 -6.16 17.33
N ARG A 159 -4.19 -7.27 17.50
CA ARG A 159 -4.29 -8.15 18.69
C ARG A 159 -3.19 -7.89 19.73
N GLN A 160 -2.48 -6.76 19.65
CA GLN A 160 -1.50 -6.31 20.66
C GLN A 160 -2.12 -5.56 21.84
N GLY A 161 -3.42 -5.27 21.80
CA GLY A 161 -4.13 -4.54 22.87
C GLY A 161 -4.07 -3.01 22.73
N PHE A 162 -3.50 -2.50 21.64
CA PHE A 162 -3.46 -1.06 21.37
C PHE A 162 -4.83 -0.57 20.90
N LYS A 163 -5.25 0.60 21.39
CA LYS A 163 -6.50 1.26 20.96
C LYS A 163 -6.32 2.13 19.72
N THR A 164 -5.08 2.30 19.27
CA THR A 164 -4.69 3.14 18.13
C THR A 164 -4.58 2.37 16.82
N THR A 165 -4.72 1.04 16.81
CA THR A 165 -4.49 0.20 15.63
C THR A 165 -5.80 -0.16 14.96
N PHE A 166 -5.93 0.15 13.66
CA PHE A 166 -7.09 -0.17 12.84
C PHE A 166 -6.66 -0.71 11.48
N ARG A 167 -7.46 -1.56 10.84
CA ARG A 167 -7.23 -1.97 9.45
C ARG A 167 -8.51 -1.93 8.62
N VAL A 168 -8.39 -1.55 7.35
CA VAL A 168 -9.53 -1.50 6.40
C VAL A 168 -9.55 -2.69 5.43
N VAL A 169 -8.74 -3.71 5.70
CA VAL A 169 -8.64 -4.97 4.95
C VAL A 169 -8.92 -6.15 5.86
N ALA A 170 -9.31 -7.29 5.28
CA ALA A 170 -9.44 -8.56 6.00
C ALA A 170 -8.10 -9.00 6.62
N ASP A 171 -8.15 -9.82 7.67
CA ASP A 171 -6.96 -10.38 8.31
C ASP A 171 -6.57 -11.76 7.74
N ASP A 172 -5.37 -12.26 8.07
CA ASP A 172 -4.91 -13.56 7.58
C ASP A 172 -5.74 -14.74 8.10
N THR A 173 -6.44 -14.59 9.23
CA THR A 173 -7.36 -15.64 9.69
C THR A 173 -8.50 -15.81 8.68
N GLN A 174 -9.04 -14.72 8.14
CA GLN A 174 -10.04 -14.76 7.07
C GLN A 174 -9.42 -15.16 5.73
N LEU A 175 -8.32 -14.51 5.33
CA LEU A 175 -7.66 -14.72 4.03
C LEU A 175 -7.10 -16.14 3.88
N GLY A 176 -6.19 -16.54 4.76
CA GLY A 176 -5.61 -17.88 4.78
C GLY A 176 -6.69 -18.94 5.00
N GLY A 177 -7.63 -18.66 5.91
CA GLY A 177 -8.77 -19.54 6.18
C GLY A 177 -9.61 -19.85 4.94
N THR A 178 -9.93 -18.82 4.16
CA THR A 178 -10.72 -18.93 2.92
C THR A 178 -9.94 -19.64 1.83
N LEU A 179 -8.67 -19.27 1.62
CA LEU A 179 -7.82 -19.91 0.62
C LEU A 179 -7.59 -21.40 0.93
N GLY A 180 -7.42 -21.76 2.20
CA GLY A 180 -7.26 -23.15 2.63
C GLY A 180 -8.50 -23.99 2.31
N LYS A 181 -9.70 -23.49 2.62
CA LYS A 181 -10.96 -24.15 2.24
C LYS A 181 -11.13 -24.21 0.73
N TYR A 182 -10.86 -23.12 0.02
CA TYR A 182 -10.99 -23.05 -1.43
C TYR A 182 -10.08 -24.06 -2.15
N ALA A 183 -8.84 -24.22 -1.67
CA ALA A 183 -7.90 -25.21 -2.21
C ALA A 183 -8.44 -26.64 -2.13
N VAL A 184 -9.14 -26.99 -1.05
CA VAL A 184 -9.66 -28.36 -0.85
C VAL A 184 -11.04 -28.55 -1.47
N GLU A 185 -11.97 -27.65 -1.18
CA GLU A 185 -13.37 -27.79 -1.54
C GLU A 185 -13.62 -27.47 -3.02
N THR A 186 -12.90 -26.50 -3.58
CA THR A 186 -13.10 -26.06 -4.97
C THR A 186 -12.05 -26.63 -5.90
N LEU A 187 -10.76 -26.44 -5.57
CA LEU A 187 -9.66 -26.96 -6.41
C LEU A 187 -9.42 -28.47 -6.23
N LYS A 188 -10.12 -29.11 -5.28
CA LYS A 188 -10.01 -30.55 -4.99
C LYS A 188 -8.59 -30.98 -4.60
N GLY A 189 -7.80 -30.06 -4.05
CA GLY A 189 -6.46 -30.32 -3.55
C GLY A 189 -6.48 -31.25 -2.34
N LYS A 190 -5.71 -32.34 -2.42
CA LYS A 190 -5.56 -33.36 -1.38
C LYS A 190 -4.15 -33.37 -0.81
N ASN A 191 -3.14 -33.06 -1.62
CA ASN A 191 -1.72 -33.11 -1.25
C ASN A 191 -1.12 -31.72 -1.43
N ILE A 192 -1.06 -30.96 -0.35
CA ILE A 192 -0.70 -29.55 -0.42
C ILE A 192 0.73 -29.36 0.06
N ALA A 193 1.53 -28.65 -0.73
CA ALA A 193 2.82 -28.14 -0.30
C ALA A 193 2.67 -26.66 0.07
N VAL A 194 3.42 -26.22 1.08
CA VAL A 194 3.38 -24.84 1.57
C VAL A 194 4.81 -24.30 1.66
N ILE A 195 5.02 -23.10 1.13
CA ILE A 195 6.27 -22.33 1.24
C ILE A 195 5.91 -20.95 1.83
N ASP A 196 6.71 -20.44 2.75
CA ASP A 196 6.65 -19.04 3.18
C ASP A 196 7.99 -18.33 3.03
N ASP A 197 7.98 -17.00 2.97
CA ASP A 197 9.18 -16.17 2.82
C ASP A 197 9.84 -15.72 4.14
N ARG A 198 9.45 -16.33 5.27
CA ARG A 198 9.89 -15.96 6.64
C ARG A 198 9.57 -14.54 7.10
N THR A 199 8.79 -13.78 6.34
CA THR A 199 8.24 -12.52 6.83
C THR A 199 7.07 -12.77 7.78
N ALA A 200 6.74 -11.78 8.62
CA ALA A 200 5.58 -11.87 9.50
C ALA A 200 4.27 -12.09 8.72
N TYR A 201 4.15 -11.51 7.52
CA TYR A 201 2.99 -11.74 6.65
C TYR A 201 3.04 -13.13 6.04
N GLY A 202 4.12 -13.48 5.34
CA GLY A 202 4.23 -14.74 4.60
C GLY A 202 4.04 -15.96 5.50
N GLN A 203 4.66 -15.95 6.68
CA GLN A 203 4.43 -17.01 7.67
C GLN A 203 2.99 -17.02 8.20
N GLY A 204 2.45 -15.84 8.56
CA GLY A 204 1.12 -15.73 9.15
C GLY A 204 0.01 -16.25 8.23
N VAL A 205 0.03 -15.83 6.96
CA VAL A 205 -0.97 -16.29 5.97
C VAL A 205 -0.79 -17.77 5.64
N ALA A 206 0.44 -18.27 5.55
CA ALA A 206 0.71 -19.68 5.29
C ALA A 206 0.29 -20.58 6.46
N ASP A 207 0.40 -20.12 7.70
CA ASP A 207 -0.03 -20.86 8.89
C ASP A 207 -1.56 -20.98 8.97
N GLU A 208 -2.29 -19.88 8.72
CA GLU A 208 -3.76 -19.91 8.69
C GLU A 208 -4.29 -20.71 7.50
N PHE A 209 -3.63 -20.62 6.34
CA PHE A 209 -3.92 -21.46 5.18
C PHE A 209 -3.74 -22.95 5.50
N GLU A 210 -2.58 -23.33 6.03
CA GLU A 210 -2.28 -24.72 6.37
C GLU A 210 -3.29 -25.30 7.36
N LYS A 211 -3.63 -24.52 8.39
CA LYS A 211 -4.64 -24.88 9.39
C LYS A 211 -5.99 -25.14 8.75
N ALA A 212 -6.46 -24.24 7.89
CA ALA A 212 -7.77 -24.38 7.25
C ALA A 212 -7.81 -25.50 6.20
N ALA A 213 -6.74 -25.68 5.42
CA ALA A 213 -6.61 -26.77 4.47
C ALA A 213 -6.65 -28.15 5.18
N LYS A 214 -5.93 -28.31 6.29
CA LYS A 214 -5.99 -29.52 7.12
C LYS A 214 -7.38 -29.75 7.67
N ALA A 215 -8.03 -28.70 8.18
CA ALA A 215 -9.41 -28.80 8.69
C ALA A 215 -10.43 -29.18 7.60
N ALA A 216 -10.19 -28.79 6.35
CA ALA A 216 -11.00 -29.16 5.20
C ALA A 216 -10.68 -30.56 4.63
N GLY A 217 -9.63 -31.24 5.12
CA GLY A 217 -9.30 -32.63 4.78
C GLY A 217 -8.08 -32.83 3.87
N ALA A 218 -7.27 -31.80 3.63
CA ALA A 218 -6.00 -31.97 2.91
C ALA A 218 -4.87 -32.53 3.78
N THR A 219 -3.92 -33.20 3.13
CA THR A 219 -2.63 -33.60 3.69
C THR A 219 -1.57 -32.59 3.30
N ILE A 220 -0.81 -32.08 4.27
CA ILE A 220 0.36 -31.25 3.98
C ILE A 220 1.56 -32.15 3.73
N VAL A 221 1.97 -32.24 2.47
CA VAL A 221 3.03 -33.15 2.01
C VAL A 221 4.42 -32.51 2.09
N GLY A 222 4.49 -31.21 2.33
CA GLY A 222 5.72 -30.49 2.62
C GLY A 222 5.47 -29.07 3.10
N ARG A 223 6.25 -28.64 4.09
CA ARG A 223 6.30 -27.26 4.58
C ARG A 223 7.75 -26.79 4.52
N GLU A 224 8.02 -25.85 3.64
CA GLU A 224 9.34 -25.27 3.45
C GLU A 224 9.28 -23.76 3.65
N PHE A 225 10.44 -23.13 3.61
CA PHE A 225 10.54 -21.69 3.68
C PHE A 225 11.70 -21.19 2.86
N THR A 226 11.64 -19.92 2.50
CA THR A 226 12.65 -19.17 1.78
C THR A 226 12.88 -17.83 2.49
N THR A 227 13.36 -16.82 1.76
CA THR A 227 13.40 -15.43 2.23
C THR A 227 12.71 -14.53 1.21
N ASP A 228 12.31 -13.34 1.66
CA ASP A 228 11.74 -12.25 0.85
C ASP A 228 12.69 -11.69 -0.23
N LYS A 229 13.95 -12.13 -0.22
CA LYS A 229 15.01 -11.73 -1.14
C LYS A 229 15.48 -12.87 -2.06
N SER A 230 14.93 -14.07 -1.87
CA SER A 230 15.36 -15.23 -2.62
C SER A 230 14.93 -15.16 -4.08
N THR A 231 15.81 -15.62 -4.96
CA THR A 231 15.55 -15.77 -6.39
C THR A 231 15.80 -17.20 -6.88
N ASP A 232 16.29 -18.09 -6.02
CA ASP A 232 16.55 -19.50 -6.31
C ASP A 232 15.77 -20.39 -5.34
N PHE A 233 14.91 -21.23 -5.90
CA PHE A 233 14.03 -22.13 -5.20
C PHE A 233 14.24 -23.58 -5.63
N ASN A 234 15.26 -23.88 -6.45
CA ASN A 234 15.44 -25.20 -7.06
C ASN A 234 15.50 -26.34 -6.04
N ALA A 235 16.24 -26.15 -4.93
CA ALA A 235 16.35 -27.17 -3.89
C ALA A 235 15.00 -27.44 -3.21
N ILE A 236 14.28 -26.38 -2.84
CA ILE A 236 12.95 -26.44 -2.20
C ILE A 236 11.96 -27.11 -3.15
N LEU A 237 11.87 -26.64 -4.40
CA LEU A 237 10.93 -27.16 -5.38
C LEU A 237 11.25 -28.60 -5.80
N THR A 238 12.53 -28.99 -5.87
CA THR A 238 12.92 -30.38 -6.17
C THR A 238 12.49 -31.32 -5.05
N LYS A 239 12.66 -30.91 -3.78
CA LYS A 239 12.17 -31.67 -2.62
C LYS A 239 10.65 -31.84 -2.67
N LEU A 240 9.93 -30.74 -2.90
CA LEU A 240 8.47 -30.76 -2.96
C LEU A 240 7.93 -31.54 -4.17
N LYS A 241 8.63 -31.52 -5.31
CA LYS A 241 8.28 -32.35 -6.48
C LYS A 241 8.24 -33.83 -6.13
N GLY A 242 9.19 -34.31 -5.31
CA GLY A 242 9.22 -35.70 -4.84
C GLY A 242 7.99 -36.08 -4.00
N ALA A 243 7.38 -35.11 -3.32
CA ALA A 243 6.18 -35.28 -2.50
C ALA A 243 4.87 -35.22 -3.32
N LYS A 244 4.95 -34.91 -4.62
CA LYS A 244 3.82 -34.87 -5.58
C LYS A 244 2.60 -34.07 -5.09
N PRO A 245 2.78 -32.79 -4.72
CA PRO A 245 1.65 -31.94 -4.37
C PRO A 245 0.74 -31.69 -5.58
N ASP A 246 -0.54 -31.45 -5.35
CA ASP A 246 -1.49 -30.92 -6.33
C ASP A 246 -1.70 -29.41 -6.20
N VAL A 247 -1.54 -28.86 -4.99
CA VAL A 247 -1.51 -27.42 -4.71
C VAL A 247 -0.18 -27.04 -4.07
N LEU A 248 0.41 -25.95 -4.55
CA LEU A 248 1.54 -25.29 -3.90
C LEU A 248 1.11 -23.91 -3.43
N PHE A 249 1.00 -23.73 -2.12
CA PHE A 249 0.74 -22.43 -1.52
C PHE A 249 2.04 -21.69 -1.23
N PHE A 250 2.10 -20.42 -1.59
CA PHE A 250 3.18 -19.50 -1.25
C PHE A 250 2.66 -18.33 -0.41
N GLY A 251 3.13 -18.25 0.83
CA GLY A 251 2.96 -17.09 1.70
C GLY A 251 4.09 -16.09 1.48
N GLY A 252 3.82 -15.06 0.69
CA GLY A 252 4.78 -13.99 0.39
C GLY A 252 4.28 -13.06 -0.69
N MET A 253 5.20 -12.26 -1.24
CA MET A 253 4.88 -11.22 -2.22
C MET A 253 5.15 -11.65 -3.66
N ASP A 254 4.52 -10.97 -4.63
CA ASP A 254 4.65 -11.21 -6.06
C ASP A 254 6.10 -11.18 -6.59
N ALA A 255 6.96 -10.32 -6.04
CA ALA A 255 8.37 -10.20 -6.40
C ALA A 255 9.16 -11.51 -6.17
N VAL A 256 8.74 -12.34 -5.22
CA VAL A 256 9.31 -13.67 -4.96
C VAL A 256 8.48 -14.77 -5.66
N GLY A 257 7.15 -14.64 -5.62
CA GLY A 257 6.24 -15.61 -6.21
C GLY A 257 6.35 -15.73 -7.73
N GLY A 258 6.58 -14.63 -8.45
CA GLY A 258 6.74 -14.65 -9.91
C GLY A 258 7.96 -15.44 -10.38
N PRO A 259 9.18 -15.17 -9.88
CA PRO A 259 10.35 -16.00 -10.15
C PRO A 259 10.20 -17.45 -9.67
N MET A 260 9.52 -17.70 -8.54
CA MET A 260 9.21 -19.05 -8.07
C MET A 260 8.33 -19.81 -9.07
N LEU A 261 7.30 -19.16 -9.61
CA LEU A 261 6.44 -19.73 -10.66
C LEU A 261 7.24 -20.15 -11.90
N LYS A 262 8.21 -19.34 -12.33
CA LYS A 262 9.12 -19.71 -13.43
C LYS A 262 9.84 -21.02 -13.14
N GLN A 263 10.34 -21.19 -11.93
CA GLN A 263 11.06 -22.41 -11.55
C GLN A 263 10.14 -23.61 -11.34
N VAL A 264 8.90 -23.41 -10.86
CA VAL A 264 7.84 -24.43 -10.83
C VAL A 264 7.61 -24.99 -12.24
N LYS A 265 7.49 -24.11 -13.24
CA LYS A 265 7.35 -24.51 -14.65
C LYS A 265 8.61 -25.19 -15.19
N GLN A 266 9.79 -24.63 -14.97
CA GLN A 266 11.07 -25.17 -15.47
C GLN A 266 11.34 -26.59 -14.93
N LEU A 267 11.01 -26.85 -13.68
CA LEU A 267 11.16 -28.16 -13.06
C LEU A 267 10.01 -29.12 -13.40
N GLY A 268 9.00 -28.68 -14.15
CA GLY A 268 7.86 -29.50 -14.55
C GLY A 268 6.98 -29.95 -13.38
N LEU A 269 6.81 -29.10 -12.37
CA LEU A 269 5.85 -29.34 -11.29
C LEU A 269 4.44 -29.03 -11.80
N ASN A 270 3.58 -30.05 -11.84
CA ASN A 270 2.19 -29.88 -12.23
C ASN A 270 1.32 -29.59 -10.99
N VAL A 271 1.34 -28.34 -10.54
CA VAL A 271 0.62 -27.87 -9.35
C VAL A 271 -0.30 -26.70 -9.70
N LYS A 272 -1.41 -26.56 -8.98
CA LYS A 272 -2.07 -25.25 -8.86
C LYS A 272 -1.27 -24.41 -7.88
N PHE A 273 -0.78 -23.26 -8.32
CA PHE A 273 -0.05 -22.33 -7.47
C PHE A 273 -1.04 -21.40 -6.77
N MET A 274 -0.87 -21.18 -5.48
CA MET A 274 -1.78 -20.36 -4.68
C MET A 274 -1.02 -19.39 -3.79
N GLY A 275 -1.60 -18.22 -3.49
CA GLY A 275 -1.06 -17.31 -2.48
C GLY A 275 -2.06 -16.26 -2.00
N GLY A 276 -1.64 -15.50 -0.99
CA GLY A 276 -2.42 -14.41 -0.40
C GLY A 276 -2.46 -13.16 -1.27
N ASP A 277 -2.84 -12.05 -0.66
CA ASP A 277 -3.03 -10.74 -1.29
C ASP A 277 -1.71 -10.16 -1.81
N GLY A 278 -0.60 -10.36 -1.10
CA GLY A 278 0.73 -9.96 -1.56
C GLY A 278 1.18 -10.60 -2.88
N LEU A 279 0.64 -11.78 -3.24
CA LEU A 279 0.88 -12.42 -4.52
C LEU A 279 -0.07 -11.90 -5.61
N CYS A 280 -1.26 -11.44 -5.21
CA CYS A 280 -2.43 -11.28 -6.07
C CYS A 280 -2.42 -9.99 -6.89
N THR A 281 -1.34 -9.68 -7.60
CA THR A 281 -1.14 -8.40 -8.30
C THR A 281 -1.33 -8.50 -9.81
N GLY A 282 -1.58 -7.38 -10.48
CA GLY A 282 -1.49 -7.32 -11.94
C GLY A 282 -0.06 -7.54 -12.46
N GLU A 283 0.94 -7.17 -11.66
CA GLU A 283 2.36 -7.29 -11.99
C GLU A 283 2.87 -8.75 -11.98
N LEU A 284 2.23 -9.64 -11.21
CA LEU A 284 2.60 -11.06 -11.14
C LEU A 284 2.70 -11.71 -12.52
N ALA A 285 1.79 -11.39 -13.45
CA ALA A 285 1.82 -11.95 -14.79
C ALA A 285 3.10 -11.59 -15.55
N LYS A 286 3.61 -10.36 -15.38
CA LYS A 286 4.88 -9.93 -15.98
C LYS A 286 6.07 -10.61 -15.29
N LEU A 287 6.03 -10.70 -13.96
CA LEU A 287 7.08 -11.32 -13.16
C LEU A 287 7.22 -12.83 -13.45
N ALA A 288 6.09 -13.53 -13.60
CA ALA A 288 6.01 -14.95 -13.92
C ALA A 288 6.21 -15.25 -15.41
N GLY A 289 5.89 -14.31 -16.30
CA GLY A 289 5.97 -14.53 -17.74
C GLY A 289 5.06 -15.68 -18.18
N ASP A 290 5.56 -16.54 -19.07
CA ASP A 290 4.82 -17.70 -19.57
C ASP A 290 4.52 -18.77 -18.49
N ALA A 291 5.08 -18.64 -17.30
CA ALA A 291 4.77 -19.49 -16.15
C ALA A 291 3.46 -19.14 -15.45
N ILE A 292 2.86 -17.98 -15.76
CA ILE A 292 1.55 -17.60 -15.21
C ILE A 292 0.45 -18.60 -15.61
N GLY A 293 0.56 -19.17 -16.82
CA GLY A 293 -0.35 -20.17 -17.36
C GLY A 293 -1.80 -19.69 -17.49
N GLU A 294 -2.66 -20.59 -17.98
CA GLU A 294 -4.12 -20.42 -17.99
C GLU A 294 -4.69 -21.15 -16.77
N GLU A 295 -5.32 -20.40 -15.86
CA GLU A 295 -5.92 -20.96 -14.64
C GLU A 295 -4.96 -21.80 -13.79
N MET A 296 -3.67 -21.44 -13.78
CA MET A 296 -2.64 -22.13 -12.99
C MET A 296 -2.37 -21.47 -11.63
N VAL A 297 -2.66 -20.17 -11.52
CA VAL A 297 -2.43 -19.38 -10.32
C VAL A 297 -3.77 -18.92 -9.75
N TYR A 298 -3.97 -19.15 -8.46
CA TYR A 298 -5.13 -18.71 -7.69
C TYR A 298 -4.67 -17.84 -6.52
N CYS A 299 -5.38 -16.75 -6.25
CA CYS A 299 -5.04 -15.88 -5.12
C CYS A 299 -6.29 -15.17 -4.61
N ALA A 300 -6.16 -14.48 -3.48
CA ALA A 300 -7.21 -13.59 -3.01
C ALA A 300 -6.63 -12.26 -2.55
N GLU A 301 -7.32 -11.17 -2.89
CA GLU A 301 -7.10 -9.88 -2.25
C GLU A 301 -7.79 -9.86 -0.89
N ALA A 302 -7.17 -9.22 0.12
CA ALA A 302 -7.72 -9.01 1.46
C ALA A 302 -8.79 -7.90 1.49
N GLY A 303 -9.58 -7.81 0.43
CA GLY A 303 -10.64 -6.84 0.26
C GLY A 303 -11.55 -7.24 -0.89
N GLY A 304 -12.69 -6.58 -1.00
CA GLY A 304 -13.64 -6.86 -2.06
C GLY A 304 -14.76 -5.85 -2.12
N VAL A 305 -15.15 -5.51 -3.34
CA VAL A 305 -16.10 -4.45 -3.63
C VAL A 305 -17.20 -5.02 -4.52
N ASP A 306 -18.42 -5.00 -3.99
CA ASP A 306 -19.64 -5.54 -4.59
C ASP A 306 -20.76 -4.48 -4.64
N GLY A 307 -21.81 -4.80 -5.39
CA GLY A 307 -23.03 -3.98 -5.49
C GLY A 307 -22.77 -2.53 -5.90
N ASP A 308 -23.41 -1.60 -5.18
CA ASP A 308 -23.43 -0.16 -5.48
C ASP A 308 -22.06 0.53 -5.37
N PHE A 309 -21.05 -0.14 -4.79
CA PHE A 309 -19.70 0.40 -4.64
C PHE A 309 -18.83 0.15 -5.88
N LYS A 310 -19.22 -0.77 -6.77
CA LYS A 310 -18.42 -1.15 -7.94
C LYS A 310 -18.25 0.00 -8.93
N ALA A 311 -19.34 0.66 -9.33
CA ALA A 311 -19.27 1.74 -10.31
C ALA A 311 -18.46 2.96 -9.80
N PRO A 312 -18.64 3.43 -8.54
CA PRO A 312 -17.77 4.44 -7.95
C PRO A 312 -16.29 4.05 -7.94
N LEU A 313 -15.97 2.80 -7.55
CA LEU A 313 -14.59 2.31 -7.57
C LEU A 313 -14.00 2.29 -8.97
N ASP A 314 -14.74 1.78 -9.96
CA ASP A 314 -14.26 1.69 -11.34
C ASP A 314 -14.03 3.10 -11.94
N ALA A 315 -14.91 4.06 -11.64
CA ALA A 315 -14.71 5.47 -12.01
C ALA A 315 -13.49 6.09 -11.31
N TRP A 316 -13.25 5.77 -10.03
CA TRP A 316 -12.07 6.23 -9.31
C TRP A 316 -10.78 5.62 -9.88
N LYS A 317 -10.78 4.32 -10.21
CA LYS A 317 -9.66 3.62 -10.84
C LYS A 317 -9.31 4.23 -12.21
N ALA A 318 -10.32 4.64 -12.99
CA ALA A 318 -10.10 5.34 -14.25
C ALA A 318 -9.40 6.69 -14.03
N LYS A 319 -9.84 7.50 -13.05
CA LYS A 319 -9.18 8.76 -12.67
C LYS A 319 -7.77 8.55 -12.14
N PHE A 320 -7.56 7.51 -11.32
CA PHE A 320 -6.24 7.12 -10.83
C PHE A 320 -5.29 6.84 -11.99
N LYS A 321 -5.74 6.06 -12.98
CA LYS A 321 -4.95 5.75 -14.18
C LYS A 321 -4.67 7.00 -15.02
N GLU A 322 -5.69 7.82 -15.27
CA GLU A 322 -5.55 9.06 -16.04
C GLU A 322 -4.53 10.01 -15.40
N LYS A 323 -4.58 10.15 -14.08
CA LYS A 323 -3.70 11.06 -13.34
C LYS A 323 -2.27 10.55 -13.19
N ASN A 324 -2.10 9.25 -12.97
CA ASN A 324 -0.81 8.67 -12.57
C ASN A 324 -0.12 7.86 -13.67
N GLY A 325 -0.80 7.57 -14.78
CA GLY A 325 -0.27 6.78 -15.89
C GLY A 325 -0.09 5.28 -15.58
N VAL A 326 -0.58 4.81 -14.43
CA VAL A 326 -0.47 3.42 -13.97
C VAL A 326 -1.81 2.91 -13.47
N ASP A 327 -2.08 1.62 -13.68
CA ASP A 327 -3.23 0.95 -13.09
C ASP A 327 -3.00 0.69 -11.59
N VAL A 328 -4.09 0.69 -10.83
CA VAL A 328 -4.08 0.26 -9.42
C VAL A 328 -3.55 -1.17 -9.31
N GLN A 329 -2.61 -1.38 -8.38
CA GLN A 329 -2.09 -2.70 -8.10
C GLN A 329 -3.04 -3.48 -7.20
N ILE A 330 -3.23 -3.00 -5.96
CA ILE A 330 -4.14 -3.60 -4.97
C ILE A 330 -4.70 -2.53 -4.02
N TYR A 331 -3.83 -1.81 -3.30
CA TYR A 331 -4.20 -1.16 -2.05
C TYR A 331 -4.55 0.32 -2.18
N ALA A 332 -4.27 0.98 -3.31
CA ALA A 332 -4.53 2.42 -3.46
C ALA A 332 -5.97 2.85 -3.05
N PRO A 333 -7.05 2.11 -3.39
CA PRO A 333 -8.40 2.44 -2.94
C PRO A 333 -8.59 2.34 -1.42
N TYR A 334 -7.96 1.36 -0.78
CA TYR A 334 -8.02 1.16 0.67
C TYR A 334 -7.19 2.21 1.42
N VAL A 335 -6.07 2.64 0.83
CA VAL A 335 -5.26 3.75 1.34
C VAL A 335 -6.05 5.06 1.26
N TYR A 336 -6.72 5.29 0.13
CA TYR A 336 -7.62 6.43 -0.05
C TYR A 336 -8.68 6.45 1.06
N ASP A 337 -9.38 5.35 1.27
CA ASP A 337 -10.40 5.23 2.31
C ASP A 337 -9.83 5.41 3.73
N ALA A 338 -8.64 4.89 4.03
CA ALA A 338 -8.03 5.06 5.35
C ALA A 338 -7.73 6.55 5.66
N VAL A 339 -7.28 7.32 4.67
CA VAL A 339 -7.12 8.79 4.82
C VAL A 339 -8.47 9.46 5.03
N GLN A 340 -9.49 9.08 4.24
CA GLN A 340 -10.84 9.62 4.36
C GLN A 340 -11.46 9.34 5.74
N VAL A 341 -11.24 8.16 6.30
CA VAL A 341 -11.73 7.76 7.64
C VAL A 341 -11.08 8.60 8.73
N LEU A 342 -9.77 8.84 8.68
CA LEU A 342 -9.10 9.74 9.62
C LEU A 342 -9.70 11.14 9.55
N ALA A 343 -9.87 11.70 8.35
CA ALA A 343 -10.46 13.01 8.16
C ALA A 343 -11.93 13.07 8.65
N ALA A 344 -12.72 12.03 8.42
CA ALA A 344 -14.11 11.93 8.88
C ALA A 344 -14.20 11.87 10.40
N ALA A 345 -13.31 11.11 11.06
CA ALA A 345 -13.26 11.04 12.52
C ALA A 345 -12.87 12.40 13.13
N MET A 346 -11.90 13.11 12.54
CA MET A 346 -11.51 14.46 12.98
C MET A 346 -12.66 15.46 12.83
N GLN A 347 -13.40 15.41 11.71
CA GLN A 347 -14.59 16.25 11.49
C GLN A 347 -15.66 15.98 12.55
N LYS A 348 -15.95 14.70 12.82
CA LYS A 348 -16.95 14.28 13.81
C LYS A 348 -16.57 14.72 15.23
N ALA A 349 -15.28 14.68 15.57
CA ALA A 349 -14.78 15.15 16.85
C ALA A 349 -14.64 16.68 16.93
N GLY A 350 -14.77 17.40 15.82
CA GLY A 350 -14.46 18.83 15.73
C GLY A 350 -12.99 19.15 16.06
N SER A 351 -12.08 18.18 15.93
CA SER A 351 -10.67 18.35 16.29
C SER A 351 -9.74 17.39 15.55
N ALA A 352 -8.56 17.88 15.18
CA ALA A 352 -7.46 17.07 14.64
C ALA A 352 -6.51 16.53 15.74
N ASP A 353 -6.78 16.80 17.01
CA ASP A 353 -6.02 16.26 18.13
C ASP A 353 -6.30 14.75 18.30
N PRO A 354 -5.29 13.87 18.17
CA PRO A 354 -5.45 12.42 18.29
C PRO A 354 -6.22 11.99 19.53
N ALA A 355 -5.96 12.63 20.67
CA ALA A 355 -6.63 12.29 21.93
C ALA A 355 -8.15 12.53 21.88
N LYS A 356 -8.61 13.47 21.04
CA LYS A 356 -10.03 13.82 20.90
C LYS A 356 -10.75 12.98 19.85
N TYR A 357 -10.11 12.73 18.70
CA TYR A 357 -10.78 12.05 17.60
C TYR A 357 -10.55 10.54 17.55
N LEU A 358 -9.54 9.99 18.24
CA LEU A 358 -9.29 8.55 18.30
C LEU A 358 -10.53 7.73 18.72
N PRO A 359 -11.33 8.13 19.74
CA PRO A 359 -12.57 7.42 20.07
C PRO A 359 -13.59 7.41 18.93
N GLU A 360 -13.58 8.43 18.06
CA GLU A 360 -14.46 8.52 16.90
C GLU A 360 -14.00 7.62 15.76
N VAL A 361 -12.69 7.35 15.61
CA VAL A 361 -12.19 6.32 14.68
C VAL A 361 -12.78 4.97 15.04
N GLY A 362 -12.73 4.57 16.32
CA GLY A 362 -13.26 3.28 16.77
C GLY A 362 -14.78 3.12 16.69
N LYS A 363 -15.51 4.23 16.54
CA LYS A 363 -16.99 4.26 16.41
C LYS A 363 -17.46 4.72 15.02
N ILE A 364 -16.53 4.82 14.07
CA ILE A 364 -16.86 5.36 12.75
C ILE A 364 -17.78 4.38 12.01
N GLU A 365 -18.75 4.95 11.31
CA GLU A 365 -19.50 4.28 10.26
C GLU A 365 -19.33 5.15 9.02
N TYR A 366 -18.45 4.72 8.11
CA TYR A 366 -18.06 5.50 6.94
C TYR A 366 -18.44 4.77 5.67
N LYS A 367 -19.08 5.47 4.72
CA LYS A 367 -19.33 4.95 3.38
C LYS A 367 -18.11 5.24 2.51
N GLY A 368 -17.16 4.30 2.50
CA GLY A 368 -15.93 4.38 1.71
C GLY A 368 -16.14 4.07 0.23
N LEU A 369 -15.06 4.25 -0.53
CA LEU A 369 -14.93 3.84 -1.92
C LEU A 369 -14.94 2.31 -2.06
N THR A 370 -14.36 1.61 -1.08
CA THR A 370 -14.22 0.15 -1.03
C THR A 370 -15.37 -0.55 -0.31
N GLY A 371 -16.37 0.20 0.16
CA GLY A 371 -17.52 -0.34 0.88
C GLY A 371 -17.80 0.37 2.21
N PRO A 372 -18.73 -0.15 3.01
CA PRO A 372 -18.95 0.31 4.38
C PRO A 372 -17.74 0.00 5.26
N ILE A 373 -17.27 0.99 6.01
CA ILE A 373 -16.13 0.88 6.93
C ILE A 373 -16.61 1.13 8.36
N ALA A 374 -16.43 0.11 9.19
CA ALA A 374 -16.62 0.16 10.63
C ALA A 374 -15.69 -0.87 11.28
N PHE A 375 -15.21 -0.59 12.50
CA PHE A 375 -14.26 -1.44 13.18
C PHE A 375 -14.89 -2.23 14.34
N ASP A 376 -14.34 -3.40 14.63
CA ASP A 376 -14.61 -4.15 15.85
C ASP A 376 -13.79 -3.61 17.04
N GLU A 377 -13.92 -4.24 18.21
CA GLU A 377 -13.24 -3.79 19.43
C GLU A 377 -11.71 -3.91 19.41
N LYS A 378 -11.15 -4.65 18.44
CA LYS A 378 -9.72 -4.83 18.22
C LYS A 378 -9.19 -3.84 17.19
N GLY A 379 -10.07 -3.23 16.39
CA GLY A 379 -9.73 -2.37 15.27
C GLY A 379 -9.73 -3.09 13.91
N ASP A 380 -10.24 -4.32 13.85
CA ASP A 380 -10.41 -5.04 12.58
C ASP A 380 -11.66 -4.54 11.85
N ILE A 381 -11.60 -4.49 10.51
CA ILE A 381 -12.76 -4.17 9.68
C ILE A 381 -13.89 -5.19 9.93
N LYS A 382 -15.10 -4.70 10.17
CA LYS A 382 -16.29 -5.54 10.25
C LYS A 382 -16.67 -6.02 8.85
N ASN A 383 -17.01 -7.31 8.73
CA ASN A 383 -17.41 -7.95 7.47
C ASN A 383 -16.37 -7.76 6.35
N GLY A 384 -15.08 -7.91 6.70
CA GLY A 384 -13.98 -7.88 5.76
C GLY A 384 -14.23 -8.80 4.57
N ALA A 385 -14.20 -8.26 3.37
CA ALA A 385 -14.40 -9.03 2.15
C ALA A 385 -13.06 -9.57 1.65
N LEU A 386 -13.12 -10.66 0.87
CA LEU A 386 -12.02 -11.17 0.08
C LEU A 386 -12.46 -11.30 -1.36
N THR A 387 -11.58 -11.03 -2.30
CA THR A 387 -11.85 -11.25 -3.73
C THR A 387 -10.91 -12.30 -4.27
N LEU A 388 -11.48 -13.44 -4.67
CA LEU A 388 -10.75 -14.55 -5.28
C LEU A 388 -10.46 -14.23 -6.76
N TYR A 389 -9.24 -14.53 -7.19
CA TYR A 389 -8.76 -14.31 -8.53
C TYR A 389 -8.06 -15.54 -9.10
N THR A 390 -8.05 -15.63 -10.43
CA THR A 390 -7.16 -16.47 -11.23
C THR A 390 -6.51 -15.62 -12.31
N TYR A 391 -5.58 -16.19 -13.09
CA TYR A 391 -5.01 -15.55 -14.27
C TYR A 391 -5.45 -16.24 -15.57
N LYS A 392 -5.83 -15.46 -16.57
CA LYS A 392 -6.24 -15.91 -17.91
C LYS A 392 -5.67 -14.96 -18.97
N GLY A 393 -5.06 -15.47 -20.04
CA GLY A 393 -4.42 -14.65 -21.07
C GLY A 393 -3.38 -13.66 -20.52
N GLY A 394 -2.69 -14.03 -19.43
CA GLY A 394 -1.76 -13.14 -18.73
C GLY A 394 -2.42 -12.00 -17.95
N GLN A 395 -3.74 -12.04 -17.73
CA GLN A 395 -4.48 -11.02 -16.99
C GLN A 395 -5.15 -11.60 -15.73
N ARG A 396 -5.10 -10.83 -14.63
CA ARG A 396 -5.82 -11.16 -13.40
C ARG A 396 -7.32 -11.07 -13.64
N THR A 397 -8.04 -12.17 -13.37
CA THR A 397 -9.47 -12.36 -13.62
C THR A 397 -10.17 -12.70 -12.32
N GLN A 398 -11.22 -11.94 -11.99
CA GLN A 398 -12.01 -12.16 -10.77
C GLN A 398 -12.84 -13.45 -10.87
N ILE A 399 -12.86 -14.22 -9.79
CA ILE A 399 -13.68 -15.42 -9.62
C ILE A 399 -14.93 -15.08 -8.79
N ALA A 400 -14.73 -14.55 -7.59
CA ALA A 400 -15.81 -14.29 -6.64
C ALA A 400 -15.39 -13.26 -5.59
N VAL A 401 -16.36 -12.57 -5.00
CA VAL A 401 -16.20 -11.82 -3.75
C VAL A 401 -16.86 -12.64 -2.63
N VAL A 402 -16.18 -12.81 -1.51
CA VAL A 402 -16.66 -13.55 -0.33
C VAL A 402 -16.51 -12.69 0.93
N ARG A 403 -17.33 -12.93 1.94
CA ARG A 403 -17.38 -12.19 3.21
C ARG A 403 -17.52 -13.14 4.39
#